data_AF-A0A961LVM0-F1
#
_entry.id   AF-A0A961LVM0-F1
#
_cell.length_a   1.000
_cell.length_b   1.000
_cell.length_c   1.000
_cell.angle_alpha   90.00
_cell.angle_beta   90.00
_cell.angle_gamma   90.00
#
_symmetry.space_group_name_H-M   'P 1'
#
loop_
_entity.id
_entity.type
_entity.pdbx_description
1 polymer ?
#
loop_
_entity_poly.entity_id
_entity_poly.type
_entity_poly.pdbx_seq_one_letter_code
_entity_poly.pdbx_strand_id
1 'polypeptide(L)' 'MTSEAQTRKDPEKNRREDLPGAARRALAEAEARRRQADAAKAAPREVNGRAGPDPARYGDWEKKGIAVDF' A
#
# COMPACT_ATOMS: atom_id res chain seq x y z
N MET A 1 22.97 -34.22 -14.43
CA MET A 1 21.51 -34.22 -14.60
C MET A 1 20.95 -34.49 -13.21
N THR A 2 20.25 -33.60 -12.51
CA THR A 2 19.20 -32.67 -12.92
C THR A 2 19.00 -31.68 -11.76
N SER A 3 19.05 -30.37 -11.99
CA SER A 3 18.56 -29.38 -11.02
C SER A 3 17.44 -28.61 -11.69
N GLU A 4 16.25 -29.21 -11.72
CA GLU A 4 15.02 -28.47 -11.94
C GLU A 4 14.64 -27.85 -10.60
N ALA A 5 15.22 -26.69 -10.32
CA ALA A 5 14.71 -25.79 -9.29
C ALA A 5 13.29 -25.39 -9.70
N GLN A 6 12.32 -26.18 -9.23
CA GLN A 6 10.91 -25.92 -9.41
C GLN A 6 10.60 -24.52 -8.89
N THR A 7 10.23 -23.64 -9.81
CA THR A 7 9.65 -22.33 -9.54
C THR A 7 8.44 -22.49 -8.62
N ARG A 8 8.62 -22.22 -7.33
CA ARG A 8 7.49 -22.04 -6.42
C ARG A 8 6.87 -20.68 -6.78
N LYS A 9 5.93 -20.67 -7.75
CA LYS A 9 5.15 -19.47 -8.06
C LYS A 9 4.40 -19.02 -6.81
N ASP A 10 4.53 -17.74 -6.49
CA ASP A 10 3.86 -17.09 -5.36
C ASP A 10 2.33 -17.20 -5.50
N PRO A 11 1.60 -17.74 -4.50
CA PRO A 11 0.15 -17.95 -4.59
C PRO A 11 -0.62 -16.64 -4.83
N GLU A 12 -0.09 -15.50 -4.37
CA GLU A 12 -0.71 -14.20 -4.60
C GLU A 12 -0.64 -13.78 -6.08
N LYS A 13 0.46 -14.12 -6.75
CA LYS A 13 0.67 -13.82 -8.17
C LYS A 13 -0.27 -14.65 -9.04
N ASN A 14 -0.42 -15.94 -8.74
CA ASN A 14 -1.39 -16.80 -9.41
C ASN A 14 -2.81 -16.27 -9.24
N ARG A 15 -3.19 -15.88 -8.02
CA ARG A 15 -4.52 -15.31 -7.76
C ARG A 15 -4.81 -14.04 -8.58
N ARG A 16 -3.82 -13.16 -8.76
CA ARG A 16 -3.94 -11.95 -9.58
C ARG A 16 -4.01 -12.29 -11.09
N GLU A 17 -3.30 -13.33 -11.51
CA GLU A 17 -3.37 -13.90 -12.86
C GLU A 17 -4.74 -14.59 -13.11
N ASP A 18 -5.42 -15.11 -12.10
CA ASP A 18 -6.74 -15.74 -12.28
C ASP A 18 -7.92 -14.76 -12.22
N LEU A 19 -7.66 -13.46 -12.07
CA LEU A 19 -8.71 -12.44 -11.99
C LEU A 19 -9.40 -12.17 -13.34
N PRO A 20 -10.74 -11.96 -13.33
CA PRO A 20 -11.47 -11.52 -14.51
C PRO A 20 -10.94 -10.18 -15.03
N GLY A 21 -11.06 -9.94 -16.34
CA GLY A 21 -10.48 -8.76 -16.99
C GLY A 21 -10.88 -7.42 -16.36
N ALA A 22 -12.11 -7.31 -15.84
CA ALA A 22 -12.57 -6.13 -15.11
C ALA A 22 -11.79 -5.89 -13.80
N ALA A 23 -11.53 -6.94 -13.02
CA ALA A 23 -10.78 -6.84 -11.78
C ALA A 23 -9.31 -6.47 -12.03
N ARG A 24 -8.70 -7.01 -13.08
CA ARG A 24 -7.33 -6.63 -13.49
C ARG A 24 -7.23 -5.15 -13.87
N ARG A 25 -8.21 -4.63 -14.63
CA ARG A 25 -8.28 -3.20 -14.98
C ARG A 25 -8.45 -2.32 -13.75
N ALA A 26 -9.34 -2.70 -12.83
CA ALA A 26 -9.56 -1.96 -11.59
C ALA A 26 -8.29 -1.89 -10.72
N LEU A 27 -7.55 -2.99 -10.61
CA LEU A 27 -6.27 -3.01 -9.88
C LEU A 27 -5.22 -2.11 -10.55
N ALA A 28 -5.13 -2.14 -11.87
CA ALA A 28 -4.21 -1.29 -12.63
C ALA A 28 -4.55 0.21 -12.46
N GLU A 29 -5.83 0.57 -12.49
CA GLU A 29 -6.27 1.95 -12.25
C GLU A 29 -5.99 2.40 -10.81
N ALA A 30 -6.26 1.54 -9.82
CA ALA A 30 -5.94 1.81 -8.42
C ALA A 30 -4.44 2.01 -8.21
N GLU A 31 -3.60 1.21 -8.87
CA GLU A 31 -2.15 1.37 -8.84
C GLU A 31 -1.70 2.68 -9.51
N ALA A 32 -2.27 3.03 -10.66
CA ALA A 32 -2.00 4.31 -11.31
C ALA A 32 -2.36 5.50 -10.40
N ARG A 33 -3.51 5.44 -9.71
CA ARG A 33 -3.90 6.47 -8.73
C ARG A 33 -2.93 6.57 -7.55
N ARG A 34 -2.48 5.44 -7.00
CA ARG A 34 -1.47 5.43 -5.93
C ARG A 34 -0.17 6.09 -6.39
N ARG A 35 0.34 5.71 -7.56
CA ARG A 35 1.57 6.30 -8.13
C ARG A 35 1.44 7.81 -8.36
N GLN A 36 0.29 8.28 -8.83
CA GLN A 36 0.02 9.72 -8.98
C GLN A 36 -0.03 10.45 -7.63
N ALA A 37 -0.66 9.85 -6.61
CA ALA A 37 -0.70 10.42 -5.27
C ALA A 37 0.68 10.44 -4.60
N ASP A 38 1.47 9.38 -4.77
CA ASP A 38 2.84 9.29 -4.25
C ASP A 38 3.78 10.26 -4.97
N ALA A 39 3.63 10.45 -6.29
CA ALA A 39 4.36 11.46 -7.05
C ALA A 39 3.98 12.90 -6.63
N ALA A 40 2.73 13.12 -6.20
CA ALA A 40 2.27 14.40 -5.64
C ALA A 40 2.68 14.62 -4.17
N LYS A 41 3.13 13.57 -3.45
CA LYS A 41 3.64 13.65 -2.06
C LYS A 41 5.07 14.22 -1.99
N ALA A 42 5.36 15.27 -2.74
CA ALA A 42 6.58 16.07 -2.58
C ALA A 42 6.50 17.04 -1.38
N ALA A 43 5.67 16.74 -0.38
CA ALA A 43 5.67 17.49 0.87
C ALA A 43 6.97 17.15 1.63
N PRO A 44 7.68 18.14 2.20
CA PRO A 44 8.85 17.87 3.01
C PRO A 44 8.46 16.87 4.11
N ARG A 45 9.30 15.85 4.30
CA ARG A 45 9.06 14.84 5.33
C ARG A 45 9.02 15.56 6.68
N GLU A 46 7.92 15.39 7.40
CA GLU A 46 7.81 15.94 8.74
C GLU A 46 8.90 15.30 9.63
N VAL A 47 9.75 16.12 10.22
CA VAL A 47 10.81 15.67 11.11
C VAL A 47 10.22 15.61 12.51
N ASN A 48 10.22 14.43 13.14
CA ASN A 48 9.56 14.12 14.42
C ASN A 48 8.02 14.12 14.41
N GLY A 49 7.39 14.28 13.24
CA GLY A 49 5.94 14.14 13.06
C GLY A 49 5.43 12.71 13.22
N ARG A 50 4.14 12.55 13.53
CA ARG A 50 3.49 11.23 13.61
C ARG A 50 3.38 10.64 12.21
N ALA A 51 3.82 9.40 12.05
CA ALA A 51 3.65 8.68 10.79
C ALA A 51 2.16 8.41 10.53
N GLY A 52 1.73 8.54 9.29
CA GLY A 52 0.35 8.23 8.87
C GLY A 52 -0.47 9.46 8.49
N PRO A 53 -1.76 9.27 8.20
CA PRO A 53 -2.67 10.36 7.89
C PRO A 53 -2.92 11.24 9.12
N ASP A 54 -3.22 12.51 8.89
CA ASP A 54 -3.46 13.53 9.91
C ASP A 54 -4.52 13.08 10.95
N PRO A 55 -4.16 12.94 12.24
CA PRO A 55 -5.08 12.56 13.31
C PRO A 55 -6.34 13.44 13.36
N ALA A 56 -6.21 14.74 13.09
CA ALA A 56 -7.32 15.68 13.14
C ALA A 56 -8.35 15.41 12.04
N ARG A 57 -7.90 14.90 10.89
CA ARG A 57 -8.77 14.58 9.74
C ARG A 57 -9.34 13.16 9.80
N TYR A 58 -8.61 12.21 10.38
CA TYR A 58 -8.94 10.78 10.29
C TYR A 58 -9.23 10.13 11.65
N GLY A 59 -9.21 10.89 12.74
CA GLY A 59 -9.61 10.42 14.08
C GLY A 59 -8.59 9.56 14.82
N ASP A 60 -7.38 9.40 14.28
CA ASP A 60 -6.32 8.56 14.87
C ASP A 60 -5.45 9.35 15.86
N TRP A 61 -6.08 9.86 16.92
CA TRP A 61 -5.41 10.56 18.03
C TRP A 61 -4.75 9.62 19.03
N GLU A 62 -4.87 8.30 18.83
CA GLU A 62 -4.35 7.32 19.77
C GLU A 62 -2.92 6.91 19.44
N LYS A 63 -2.05 6.85 20.46
CA LYS A 63 -0.73 6.23 20.36
C LYS A 63 -0.63 5.15 21.42
N LYS A 64 -0.60 3.88 21.00
CA LYS A 64 -0.64 2.71 21.90
C LYS A 64 -1.88 2.70 22.82
N GLY A 65 -3.04 3.12 22.30
CA GLY A 65 -4.32 3.12 23.05
C GLY A 65 -4.48 4.27 24.04
N ILE A 66 -3.62 5.28 23.98
CA ILE A 66 -3.72 6.51 24.78
C ILE A 66 -3.98 7.66 23.81
N ALA A 67 -5.03 8.44 24.04
CA ALA A 67 -5.25 9.69 23.32
C ALA A 67 -4.10 10.65 23.64
N VAL A 68 -3.35 11.05 22.63
CA VAL A 68 -2.22 11.98 22.75
C VAL A 68 -2.53 13.22 21.94
N ASP A 69 -2.55 14.35 22.63
CA ASP A 69 -2.52 15.69 22.04
C ASP A 69 -1.11 16.24 22.26
N PHE A 70 -0.60 17.02 21.29
CA PHE A 70 0.74 17.66 21.18
C PHE A 70 2.02 16.79 21.10
#